data_AF-A0A7R9LXY0-F1
#
_entry.id   AF-A0A7R9LXY0-F1
#
_cell.length_a   1.000
_cell.length_b   1.000
_cell.length_c   1.000
_cell.angle_alpha   90.00
_cell.angle_beta   90.00
_cell.angle_gamma   90.00
#
_symmetry.space_group_name_H-M   'P 1'
#
loop_
_entity.id
_entity.type
_entity.pdbx_description
1 polymer ?
#
loop_
_entity_poly.entity_id
_entity_poly.type
_entity_poly.pdbx_seq_one_letter_code
_entity_poly.pdbx_strand_id
1 'polypeptide(L)' 'MYGTILESVQYLHELNPQTIHRDLKPENILIAKNVRNGRFVKLCDFGFATVHDKRVHYRTTQKHTADVGDVKYMAPEIS' A
#
# COMPACT_ATOMS: atom_id res chain seq x y z
N MET A 1 12.25 -13.26 11.08
CA MET A 1 10.91 -13.11 10.45
C MET A 1 11.15 -12.53 9.06
N TYR A 2 10.76 -13.25 8.01
CA TYR A 2 11.00 -12.84 6.62
C TYR A 2 9.91 -11.84 6.23
N GLY A 3 10.27 -10.58 5.97
CA GLY A 3 9.34 -9.53 5.55
C GLY A 3 8.65 -9.89 4.24
N THR A 4 7.37 -10.28 4.27
CA THR A 4 6.57 -10.60 3.07
C THR A 4 5.85 -9.36 2.52
N ILE A 5 5.26 -9.49 1.32
CA ILE A 5 4.38 -8.46 0.76
C ILE A 5 3.17 -8.22 1.70
N LEU A 6 2.57 -9.29 2.22
CA LEU A 6 1.41 -9.19 3.12
C LEU A 6 1.75 -8.46 4.41
N GLU A 7 2.90 -8.77 5.03
CA GLU A 7 3.36 -8.09 6.24
C GLU A 7 3.63 -6.60 5.98
N SER A 8 4.16 -6.26 4.80
CA SER A 8 4.41 -4.87 4.40
C SER A 8 3.11 -4.09 4.21
N VAL A 9 2.10 -4.71 3.59
CA VAL A 9 0.77 -4.11 3.40
C VAL A 9 0.03 -3.98 4.73
N GLN A 10 0.10 -5.02 5.58
CA GLN A 10 -0.46 -4.98 6.92
C GLN A 10 0.13 -3.83 7.75
N TYR A 11 1.45 -3.65 7.71
CA TYR A 11 2.12 -2.53 8.37
C TYR A 11 1.55 -1.18 7.94
N LEU A 12 1.40 -0.93 6.62
CA LEU A 12 0.80 0.31 6.13
C LEU A 12 -0.64 0.51 6.63
N HIS A 13 -1.39 -0.59 6.75
CA HIS A 13 -2.78 -0.57 7.19
C HIS A 13 -2.94 -0.34 8.71
N GLU A 14 -1.93 -0.70 9.51
CA GLU A 14 -1.87 -0.51 10.96
C GLU A 14 -1.37 0.88 11.37
N LEU A 15 -0.80 1.66 10.45
CA LEU A 15 -0.43 3.06 10.71
C LEU A 15 -1.66 3.88 11.13
N ASN A 16 -1.42 4.93 11.91
CA ASN A 16 -2.46 5.88 12.29
C ASN A 16 -2.00 7.32 11.99
N PRO A 17 -2.49 7.94 10.89
CA PRO A 17 -3.56 7.46 10.01
C PRO A 17 -3.16 6.29 9.11
N GLN A 18 -4.14 5.48 8.73
CA GLN A 18 -3.95 4.31 7.88
C GLN A 18 -3.42 4.76 6.51
N THR A 19 -2.40 4.09 5.96
CA THR A 19 -1.88 4.41 4.63
C THR A 19 -2.31 3.35 3.62
N ILE A 20 -2.80 3.78 2.46
CA ILE A 20 -3.19 2.90 1.35
C ILE A 20 -2.27 3.22 0.17
N HIS A 21 -1.53 2.22 -0.33
CA HIS A 21 -0.51 2.42 -1.39
C HIS A 21 -1.12 2.76 -2.76
N ARG A 22 -2.24 2.11 -3.11
CA ARG A 22 -2.99 2.23 -4.39
C ARG A 22 -2.27 1.85 -5.69
N ASP A 23 -0.95 1.65 -5.68
CA ASP A 23 -0.21 1.16 -6.87
C ASP A 23 0.69 -0.05 -6.54
N LEU A 24 0.09 -1.12 -6.01
CA LEU A 24 0.83 -2.36 -5.70
C LEU A 24 0.98 -3.21 -6.97
N LYS A 25 2.20 -3.30 -7.46
CA LYS A 25 2.60 -4.07 -8.64
C LYS A 25 4.03 -4.60 -8.48
N PRO A 26 4.45 -5.64 -9.22
CA PRO A 26 5.79 -6.21 -9.11
C PRO A 26 6.94 -5.18 -9.19
N GLU A 27 6.77 -4.14 -10.01
CA GLU A 27 7.72 -3.05 -10.21
C GLU A 27 7.95 -2.23 -8.94
N ASN A 28 6.92 -2.14 -8.08
CA ASN A 28 6.94 -1.38 -6.83
C ASN A 28 7.29 -2.25 -5.60
N ILE A 29 7.72 -3.50 -5.82
CA ILE A 29 8.10 -4.46 -4.78
C ILE A 29 9.59 -4.74 -4.90
N LEU A 30 10.37 -4.12 -4.02
CA LEU A 30 11.82 -4.30 -3.97
C LEU A 30 12.19 -5.51 -3.12
N ILE A 31 13.06 -6.35 -3.66
CA ILE A 31 13.65 -7.48 -2.92
C ILE A 31 15.03 -7.07 -2.45
N ALA A 32 15.18 -6.90 -1.14
CA ALA A 32 16.45 -6.59 -0.52
C ALA A 32 17.06 -7.85 0.10
N LYS A 33 18.39 -7.98 0.01
CA LYS A 33 19.14 -9.05 0.67
C LYS A 33 19.71 -8.52 1.99
N ASN A 34 19.34 -9.13 3.10
CA ASN A 34 19.95 -8.93 4.40
C ASN A 34 20.97 -10.04 4.64
N VAL A 35 22.22 -9.64 4.89
CA VAL A 35 23.33 -10.58 5.15
C VAL A 35 23.09 -11.46 6.38
N ARG A 36 22.24 -11.01 7.31
CA ARG A 36 21.89 -11.72 8.55
C ARG A 36 20.56 -12.48 8.50
N ASN A 37 19.59 -11.98 7.72
CA ASN A 37 18.19 -12.40 7.85
C ASN A 37 17.57 -12.95 6.54
N GLY A 38 18.37 -13.15 5.49
CA GLY A 38 17.87 -13.62 4.19
C GLY A 38 17.29 -12.51 3.32
N ARG A 39 16.26 -12.81 2.50
CA ARG A 39 15.59 -11.81 1.64
C ARG A 39 14.42 -11.16 2.37
N PHE A 40 14.20 -9.87 2.14
CA PHE A 40 13.07 -9.12 2.68
C PHE A 40 12.48 -8.17 1.64
N VAL A 41 11.19 -7.93 1.73
CA VAL A 41 10.44 -7.06 0.82
C VAL A 41 10.44 -5.61 1.33
N LYS A 42 10.51 -4.65 0.41
CA LYS A 42 10.19 -3.25 0.64
C LYS A 42 9.23 -2.77 -0.44
N LEU A 43 8.20 -2.05 -0.05
CA LEU A 43 7.35 -1.32 -0.99
C LEU A 43 8.00 0.02 -1.34
N CYS A 44 7.87 0.43 -2.59
CA CYS A 44 8.32 1.75 -3.08
C CYS A 44 7.26 2.39 -3.98
N ASP A 45 7.48 3.65 -4.32
CA ASP A 45 6.59 4.48 -5.14
C ASP A 45 5.21 4.75 -4.52
N PHE A 46 5.19 5.67 -3.56
CA PHE A 46 3.98 6.14 -2.89
C PHE A 46 3.33 7.31 -3.64
N GLY A 47 3.64 7.54 -4.92
CA GLY A 47 3.09 8.65 -5.71
C GLY A 47 1.56 8.66 -5.79
N PHE A 48 0.94 7.49 -5.69
CA PHE A 48 -0.50 7.31 -5.62
C PHE A 48 -1.01 6.98 -4.22
N ALA A 49 -0.19 6.98 -3.17
CA ALA A 49 -0.66 6.62 -1.84
C ALA A 49 -1.65 7.66 -1.28
N THR A 50 -2.52 7.23 -0.36
CA THR A 50 -3.42 8.12 0.38
C THR A 50 -3.48 7.73 1.86
N VAL A 51 -3.80 8.71 2.71
CA VAL A 51 -4.01 8.50 4.14
C VAL A 51 -5.51 8.46 4.45
N HIS A 52 -5.94 7.36 5.05
CA HIS A 52 -7.28 7.16 5.55
C HIS A 52 -7.28 7.46 7.06
N ASP A 53 -7.72 8.65 7.44
CA ASP A 53 -7.99 8.98 8.83
C ASP A 53 -9.43 8.56 9.20
N LYS A 54 -9.55 7.50 10.01
CA LYS A 54 -10.83 6.99 10.50
C LYS A 54 -11.63 8.03 11.30
N ARG A 55 -10.98 9.06 11.86
CA ARG A 55 -11.61 10.16 12.60
C ARG A 55 -12.25 11.20 11.68
N VAL A 56 -11.72 11.36 10.46
CA VAL A 56 -12.24 12.29 9.44
C VAL A 56 -13.39 11.66 8.64
N HIS A 57 -13.43 10.32 8.58
CA HIS A 57 -14.40 9.56 7.79
C HIS A 57 -15.87 9.78 8.20
N TYR A 58 -16.13 10.16 9.47
CA TYR A 58 -17.50 10.48 9.91
C TYR A 58 -18.05 11.79 9.32
N ARG A 59 -17.21 12.64 8.70
CA ARG A 59 -17.59 13.99 8.25
C ARG A 59 -17.63 14.17 6.74
N THR A 60 -17.09 13.24 5.95
CA THR A 60 -17.04 13.38 4.48
C THR A 60 -16.94 12.01 3.83
N THR A 61 -17.89 11.66 2.97
CA THR A 61 -17.78 10.53 2.05
C THR A 61 -16.59 10.79 1.12
N GLN A 62 -15.43 10.21 1.42
CA GLN A 62 -14.29 10.33 0.54
C GLN A 62 -14.63 9.60 -0.77
N LYS A 63 -14.82 10.38 -1.85
CA LYS A 63 -14.59 9.88 -3.19
C LYS A 63 -13.13 9.43 -3.21
N HIS A 64 -12.88 8.13 -3.09
CA HIS A 64 -11.66 7.55 -3.64
C HIS A 64 -11.62 8.08 -5.07
N THR A 65 -10.63 8.92 -5.40
CA THR A 65 -10.48 9.43 -6.76
C THR A 65 -10.33 8.21 -7.65
N ALA A 66 -11.39 7.91 -8.40
CA ALA A 66 -11.38 6.85 -9.40
C ALA A 66 -10.20 7.11 -10.34
N ASP A 67 -9.51 6.03 -10.73
CA ASP A 67 -8.49 6.02 -11.79
C ASP A 67 -7.10 6.57 -11.43
N VAL A 68 -6.51 6.13 -10.31
CA VAL A 68 -5.06 6.32 -10.08
C VAL A 68 -4.35 5.00 -9.83
N GLY A 69 -3.14 4.84 -10.38
CA GLY A 69 -2.39 3.58 -10.38
C GLY A 69 -2.60 2.76 -11.66
N ASP A 70 -1.94 1.61 -11.74
CA ASP A 70 -2.06 0.72 -12.91
C ASP A 70 -3.36 -0.11 -12.88
N VAL A 71 -4.22 0.10 -13.89
CA VAL A 71 -5.56 -0.54 -14.03
C VAL A 71 -5.49 -2.07 -13.93
N LYS A 72 -4.44 -2.70 -14.47
CA LYS A 72 -4.27 -4.17 -14.47
C LYS A 72 -4.14 -4.76 -13.06
N TYR A 73 -3.68 -3.98 -12.08
CA TYR A 73 -3.45 -4.40 -10.70
C TYR A 73 -4.47 -3.81 -9.72
N MET A 74 -5.43 -3.05 -10.24
CA MET A 74 -6.47 -2.39 -9.46
C MET A 74 -7.53 -3.40 -9.00
N ALA A 75 -8.12 -3.12 -7.84
CA ALA A 75 -9.22 -3.93 -7.32
C ALA A 75 -10.49 -3.69 -8.17
N PRO A 76 -11.35 -4.71 -8.38
CA PRO A 76 -12.50 -4.62 -9.27
C PRO A 76 -13.54 -3.58 -8.85
N GLU A 77 -13.62 -3.24 -7.56
CA GLU A 77 -14.53 -2.22 -7.03
C GLU A 77 -14.06 -0.77 -7.29
N ILE A 78 -12.83 -0.59 -7.78
CA ILE A 78 -12.25 0.71 -8.13
C ILE A 78 -12.16 0.90 -9.65
N SER A 79 -12.29 -0.17 -10.45
CA SER A 79 -12.16 -0.19 -11.91
C SER A 79 -13.50 -0.20 -12.65
#